data_AF-A0A099KPF7-F1
#
_entry.id   AF-A0A099KPF7-F1
#
_cell.length_a   1.000
_cell.length_b   1.000
_cell.length_c   1.000
_cell.angle_alpha   90.00
_cell.angle_beta   90.00
_cell.angle_gamma   90.00
#
_symmetry.space_group_name_H-M   'P 1'
#
loop_
_entity.id
_entity.type
_entity.pdbx_description
1 polymer ?
#
loop_
_entity_poly.entity_id
_entity_poly.type
_entity_poly.pdbx_seq_one_letter_code
_entity_poly.pdbx_strand_id
1 'polypeptide(L)'
;MSTAALAEEVLSEAAINHIAQQFIDFHKTEAKGLLQTVLSPELTVIVTQGSNGYGFVLKYSKSEYIDYLRQGHKSRSRIGTDVAFISSELLGNREAKIILRYRSKKLNKYVWMEGIISLEKGQAKVIQIEEYT
;
A
#
# COMPACT_ATOMS: atom_id res chain seq x y z
N MET A 1 24.07 -33.25 18.29
CA MET A 1 23.00 -32.25 18.48
C MET A 1 22.50 -31.84 17.11
N SER A 2 21.17 -31.86 16.91
CA SER A 2 20.51 -31.72 15.61
C SER A 2 20.67 -30.29 15.06
N THR A 3 21.25 -30.14 13.87
CA THR A 3 21.17 -28.92 13.07
C THR A 3 19.76 -28.82 12.50
N ALA A 4 18.86 -28.16 13.24
CA ALA A 4 17.61 -27.70 12.66
C ALA A 4 17.97 -26.69 11.56
N ALA A 5 17.74 -27.07 10.30
CA ALA A 5 17.73 -26.12 9.21
C ALA A 5 16.69 -25.05 9.55
N LEU A 6 17.14 -23.81 9.78
CA LEU A 6 16.24 -22.67 9.90
C LEU A 6 15.47 -22.61 8.57
N ALA A 7 14.18 -22.94 8.61
CA ALA A 7 13.32 -22.76 7.45
C ALA A 7 13.39 -21.28 7.09
N GLU A 8 13.95 -20.98 5.92
CA GLU A 8 14.01 -19.60 5.42
C GLU A 8 12.57 -19.08 5.33
N GLU A 9 12.25 -18.01 6.04
CA GLU A 9 10.91 -17.43 5.94
C GLU A 9 10.76 -16.81 4.55
N VAL A 10 9.88 -17.38 3.73
CA VAL A 10 9.62 -16.94 2.36
C VAL A 10 8.28 -16.22 2.31
N LEU A 11 8.27 -15.05 1.66
CA LEU A 11 7.06 -14.29 1.39
C LEU A 11 6.22 -15.03 0.34
N SER A 12 4.99 -15.41 0.70
CA SER A 12 4.11 -16.17 -0.19
C SER A 12 3.29 -15.26 -1.09
N GLU A 13 2.99 -15.75 -2.30
CA GLU A 13 2.04 -15.07 -3.22
C GLU A 13 0.67 -14.85 -2.58
N ALA A 14 0.21 -15.79 -1.74
CA ALA A 14 -1.05 -15.65 -1.01
C ALA A 14 -1.02 -14.43 -0.07
N ALA A 15 0.09 -14.18 0.61
CA ALA A 15 0.25 -13.01 1.46
C ALA A 15 0.28 -11.70 0.65
N ILE A 16 0.98 -11.69 -0.48
CA ILE A 16 1.03 -10.55 -1.40
C ILE A 16 -0.37 -10.21 -1.93
N ASN A 17 -1.09 -11.23 -2.41
CA ASN A 17 -2.46 -11.09 -2.92
C ASN A 17 -3.43 -10.63 -1.82
N HIS A 18 -3.28 -11.13 -0.60
CA HIS A 18 -4.07 -10.67 0.54
C HIS A 18 -3.85 -9.16 0.78
N ILE A 19 -2.59 -8.70 0.80
CA ILE A 19 -2.28 -7.27 0.97
C ILE A 19 -2.90 -6.46 -0.17
N ALA A 20 -2.70 -6.86 -1.43
CA ALA A 20 -3.28 -6.16 -2.58
C ALA A 20 -4.81 -6.06 -2.46
N GLN A 21 -5.48 -7.13 -2.03
CA GLN A 21 -6.92 -7.15 -1.82
C GLN A 21 -7.36 -6.19 -0.70
N GLN A 22 -6.62 -6.10 0.42
CA GLN A 22 -6.92 -5.13 1.48
C GLN A 22 -6.87 -3.68 0.97
N PHE A 23 -5.93 -3.35 0.08
CA PHE A 23 -5.93 -2.03 -0.57
C PHE A 23 -7.14 -1.83 -1.48
N ILE A 24 -7.46 -2.79 -2.34
CA ILE A 24 -8.62 -2.72 -3.23
C ILE A 24 -9.90 -2.48 -2.43
N ASP A 25 -10.12 -3.28 -1.39
CA ASP A 25 -11.30 -3.20 -0.54
C ASP A 25 -11.34 -1.88 0.23
N PHE A 26 -10.19 -1.40 0.71
CA PHE A 26 -10.10 -0.09 1.33
C PHE A 26 -10.48 1.03 0.36
N HIS A 27 -9.97 1.02 -0.87
CA HIS A 27 -10.31 2.04 -1.86
C HIS A 27 -11.80 2.00 -2.22
N LYS A 28 -12.45 0.82 -2.19
CA LYS A 28 -13.89 0.67 -2.47
C LYS A 28 -14.80 1.01 -1.28
N THR A 29 -14.34 0.85 -0.04
CA THR A 29 -15.21 0.91 1.15
C THR A 29 -14.82 2.00 2.16
N GLU A 30 -13.58 2.50 2.11
CA GLU A 30 -12.98 3.46 3.05
C GLU A 30 -12.88 2.96 4.51
N ALA A 31 -13.01 1.64 4.73
CA ALA A 31 -12.96 1.02 6.05
C ALA A 31 -11.51 0.98 6.60
N LYS A 32 -11.24 1.81 7.62
CA LYS A 32 -9.89 1.97 8.22
C LYS A 32 -9.21 0.66 8.63
N GLY A 33 -9.99 -0.29 9.14
CA GLY A 33 -9.46 -1.56 9.67
C GLY A 33 -8.70 -2.39 8.63
N LEU A 34 -9.03 -2.25 7.34
CA LEU A 34 -8.42 -3.05 6.26
C LEU A 34 -6.92 -2.76 6.10
N LEU A 35 -6.54 -1.47 6.06
CA LEU A 35 -5.12 -1.10 5.94
C LEU A 35 -4.37 -1.20 7.28
N GLN A 36 -5.06 -1.10 8.41
CA GLN A 36 -4.41 -1.19 9.72
C GLN A 36 -3.73 -2.55 9.96
N THR A 37 -4.21 -3.64 9.38
CA THR A 37 -3.65 -4.97 9.59
C THR A 37 -2.43 -5.25 8.71
N VAL A 38 -2.34 -4.61 7.54
CA VAL A 38 -1.30 -4.90 6.53
C VAL A 38 -0.19 -3.85 6.44
N LEU A 39 -0.39 -2.63 6.95
CA LEU A 39 0.66 -1.61 6.99
C LEU A 39 1.57 -1.80 8.22
N SER A 40 2.88 -1.71 8.02
CA SER A 40 3.88 -1.66 9.10
C SER A 40 3.63 -0.45 10.00
N PRO A 41 3.85 -0.55 11.33
CA PRO A 41 3.88 0.62 12.22
C PRO A 41 4.92 1.67 11.79
N GLU A 42 6.04 1.22 11.22
CA GLU A 42 7.16 2.07 10.77
C GLU A 42 7.06 2.40 9.26
N LEU A 43 5.85 2.37 8.70
CA LEU A 43 5.59 2.64 7.28
C LEU A 43 6.19 3.98 6.85
N THR A 44 6.98 3.93 5.78
CA THR A 44 7.43 5.13 5.07
C THR A 44 6.56 5.38 3.85
N VAL A 45 5.94 6.56 3.77
CA VAL A 45 5.16 6.95 2.59
C VAL A 45 5.81 8.15 1.92
N ILE A 46 5.97 8.09 0.60
CA ILE A 46 6.44 9.18 -0.24
C ILE A 46 5.36 9.47 -1.28
N VAL A 47 4.73 10.63 -1.19
CA VAL A 47 3.76 11.07 -2.19
C VAL A 47 4.39 12.13 -3.08
N THR A 48 4.58 11.83 -4.36
CA THR A 48 5.12 12.78 -5.34
C THR A 48 3.97 13.47 -6.08
N GLN A 49 3.66 14.71 -5.67
CA GLN A 49 2.65 15.54 -6.34
C GLN A 49 3.32 16.60 -7.20
N GLY A 50 2.97 16.63 -8.48
CA GLY A 50 3.48 17.61 -9.44
C GLY A 50 2.40 18.58 -9.93
N SER A 51 2.72 19.86 -9.83
CA SER A 51 2.26 20.89 -10.78
C SER A 51 3.51 21.60 -11.27
N ASN A 52 3.79 21.53 -12.59
CA ASN A 52 4.87 22.27 -13.25
C ASN A 52 6.31 21.97 -12.77
N GLY A 53 6.69 20.69 -12.60
CA GLY A 53 8.09 20.28 -12.47
C GLY A 53 8.69 20.31 -11.05
N TYR A 54 7.92 20.68 -10.02
CA TYR A 54 8.33 20.54 -8.61
C TYR A 54 7.52 19.44 -7.94
N GLY A 55 8.20 18.33 -7.61
CA GLY A 55 7.65 17.27 -6.78
C GLY A 55 7.93 17.56 -5.31
N PHE A 56 6.89 17.65 -4.48
CA PHE A 56 7.07 17.68 -3.02
C PHE A 56 7.11 16.25 -2.50
N VAL A 57 8.05 15.95 -1.60
CA VAL A 57 8.08 14.68 -0.86
C VAL A 57 7.33 14.88 0.45
N LEU A 58 6.13 14.30 0.55
CA LEU A 58 5.35 14.27 1.78
C LEU A 58 5.57 12.94 2.49
N LYS A 59 6.00 12.99 3.75
CA LYS A 59 6.15 11.82 4.63
C LYS A 59 4.95 11.70 5.55
N TYR A 60 4.33 10.53 5.57
CA TYR A 60 3.20 10.22 6.43
C TYR A 60 3.51 9.02 7.31
N SER A 61 3.09 9.08 8.58
CA SER A 61 2.91 7.88 9.40
C SER A 61 1.75 7.03 8.87
N LYS A 62 1.66 5.78 9.33
CA LYS A 62 0.56 4.86 8.99
C LYS A 62 -0.84 5.47 9.18
N SER A 63 -1.10 6.12 10.31
CA SER A 63 -2.41 6.72 10.59
C SER A 63 -2.68 7.92 9.68
N GLU A 64 -1.69 8.78 9.47
CA GLU A 64 -1.83 9.94 8.61
C GLU A 64 -2.07 9.54 7.15
N TYR A 65 -1.40 8.48 6.68
CA TYR A 65 -1.59 7.96 5.33
C TYR A 65 -3.00 7.41 5.12
N ILE A 66 -3.53 6.62 6.05
CA ILE A 66 -4.92 6.12 5.97
C ILE A 66 -5.90 7.29 5.93
N ASP A 67 -5.70 8.32 6.75
CA ASP A 67 -6.57 9.50 6.74
C ASP A 67 -6.40 10.36 5.48
N TYR A 68 -5.19 10.47 4.93
CA TYR A 68 -4.91 11.09 3.63
C TYR A 68 -5.71 10.41 2.51
N LEU A 69 -5.66 9.07 2.41
CA LEU A 69 -6.41 8.34 1.39
C LEU A 69 -7.93 8.54 1.53
N ARG A 70 -8.46 8.49 2.77
CA ARG A 70 -9.88 8.75 3.03
C ARG A 70 -10.30 10.15 2.60
N GLN A 71 -9.48 11.16 2.91
CA GLN A 71 -9.73 12.52 2.42
C GLN A 71 -9.71 12.59 0.89
N GLY A 72 -8.83 11.81 0.24
CA GLY A 72 -8.79 11.65 -1.21
C GLY A 72 -10.05 11.04 -1.82
N HIS A 73 -10.77 10.20 -1.07
CA HIS A 73 -12.01 9.53 -1.51
C HIS A 73 -13.30 10.23 -1.10
N LYS A 74 -13.26 11.24 -0.22
CA LYS A 74 -14.47 11.93 0.27
C LYS A 74 -15.35 12.41 -0.89
N SER A 75 -16.63 12.06 -0.84
CA SER A 75 -17.68 12.50 -1.75
C SER A 75 -19.01 12.61 -1.02
N ARG A 76 -19.89 13.50 -1.47
CA ARG A 76 -21.24 13.68 -0.91
C ARG A 76 -22.21 12.57 -1.31
N SER A 77 -21.95 11.85 -2.40
CA SER A 77 -22.91 10.93 -3.02
C SER A 77 -22.39 9.50 -3.26
N ARG A 78 -21.08 9.26 -3.13
CA ARG A 78 -20.48 7.95 -3.42
C ARG A 78 -19.36 7.59 -2.43
N ILE A 79 -19.51 6.47 -1.75
CA ILE A 79 -18.44 5.86 -0.93
C ILE A 79 -17.44 5.17 -1.85
N GLY A 80 -16.15 5.29 -1.52
CA GLY A 80 -15.06 4.61 -2.21
C GLY A 80 -14.78 5.15 -3.60
N THR A 81 -13.79 4.59 -4.27
CA THR A 81 -13.31 5.06 -5.56
C THR A 81 -12.98 3.91 -6.49
N ASP A 82 -12.75 4.24 -7.75
CA ASP A 82 -12.29 3.25 -8.74
C ASP A 82 -10.85 2.86 -8.42
N VAL A 83 -10.58 1.56 -8.40
CA VAL A 83 -9.27 0.99 -8.11
C VAL A 83 -9.05 -0.26 -8.96
N ALA A 84 -7.81 -0.44 -9.42
CA ALA A 84 -7.37 -1.63 -10.13
C ALA A 84 -6.03 -2.10 -9.55
N PHE A 85 -5.92 -3.41 -9.33
CA PHE A 85 -4.62 -4.06 -9.18
C PHE A 85 -3.96 -4.17 -10.55
N ILE A 86 -2.69 -3.79 -10.64
CA ILE A 86 -1.95 -3.77 -11.89
C ILE A 86 -0.99 -4.95 -11.95
N SER A 87 -0.14 -5.10 -10.93
CA SER A 87 0.85 -6.17 -10.88
C SER A 87 1.41 -6.36 -9.48
N SER A 88 2.10 -7.49 -9.31
CA SER A 88 2.99 -7.76 -8.19
C SER A 88 4.29 -8.38 -8.70
N GLU A 89 5.38 -8.17 -7.97
CA GLU A 89 6.71 -8.69 -8.31
C GLU A 89 7.41 -9.13 -7.03
N LEU A 90 8.01 -10.33 -7.02
CA LEU A 90 8.92 -10.73 -5.96
C LEU A 90 10.28 -10.07 -6.18
N LEU A 91 10.77 -9.33 -5.18
CA LEU A 91 12.09 -8.68 -5.22
C LEU A 91 13.17 -9.54 -4.55
N GLY A 92 12.76 -10.58 -3.84
CA GLY A 92 13.60 -11.57 -3.19
C GLY A 92 12.76 -12.51 -2.32
N ASN A 93 13.42 -13.35 -1.51
CA ASN A 93 12.70 -14.33 -0.68
C ASN A 93 11.81 -13.68 0.39
N ARG A 94 12.12 -12.46 0.83
CA ARG A 94 11.41 -11.77 1.92
C ARG A 94 10.72 -10.48 1.49
N GLU A 95 10.85 -10.08 0.22
CA GLU A 95 10.39 -8.80 -0.27
C GLU A 95 9.60 -8.92 -1.57
N ALA A 96 8.56 -8.12 -1.69
CA ALA A 96 7.78 -8.01 -2.89
C ALA A 96 7.33 -6.56 -3.11
N LYS A 97 6.89 -6.30 -4.33
CA LYS A 97 6.28 -5.07 -4.78
C LYS A 97 4.85 -5.34 -5.22
N ILE A 98 3.94 -4.42 -4.92
CA ILE A 98 2.59 -4.36 -5.51
C ILE A 98 2.38 -3.02 -6.17
N ILE A 99 1.65 -3.02 -7.28
CA ILE A 99 1.26 -1.80 -8.00
C ILE A 99 -0.25 -1.76 -8.11
N LEU A 100 -0.84 -0.67 -7.64
CA LEU A 100 -2.25 -0.36 -7.80
C LEU A 100 -2.45 0.99 -8.47
N ARG A 101 -3.59 1.14 -9.15
CA ARG A 101 -4.04 2.42 -9.66
C ARG A 101 -5.42 2.73 -9.12
N TYR A 102 -5.57 3.86 -8.44
CA TYR A 102 -6.87 4.30 -7.92
C TYR A 102 -7.21 5.73 -8.34
N ARG A 103 -8.48 6.11 -8.30
CA ARG A 103 -8.93 7.47 -8.61
C ARG A 103 -8.95 8.32 -7.34
N SER A 104 -8.14 9.37 -7.27
CA SER A 104 -8.29 10.40 -6.24
C SER A 104 -9.41 11.36 -6.65
N LYS A 105 -10.46 11.46 -5.84
CA LYS A 105 -11.56 12.42 -6.06
C LYS A 105 -11.13 13.83 -5.72
N LYS A 106 -10.29 14.00 -4.69
CA LYS A 106 -9.72 15.30 -4.29
C LYS A 106 -8.86 15.92 -5.39
N LEU A 107 -8.02 15.11 -6.05
CA LEU A 107 -7.13 15.58 -7.12
C LEU A 107 -7.78 15.52 -8.51
N ASN A 108 -8.91 14.82 -8.64
CA ASN A 108 -9.54 14.51 -9.91
C ASN A 108 -8.59 13.83 -10.92
N LYS A 109 -7.71 12.94 -10.43
CA LYS A 109 -6.67 12.24 -11.19
C LYS A 109 -6.56 10.77 -10.77
N TYR A 110 -6.02 9.94 -11.65
CA TYR A 110 -5.56 8.61 -11.25
C TYR A 110 -4.23 8.74 -10.53
N VAL A 111 -4.08 7.98 -9.45
CA VAL A 111 -2.86 7.85 -8.68
C VAL A 111 -2.33 6.44 -8.88
N TRP A 112 -1.05 6.34 -9.20
CA TRP A 112 -0.29 5.10 -9.18
C TRP A 112 0.34 4.96 -7.81
N MET A 113 0.12 3.81 -7.18
CA MET A 113 0.68 3.48 -5.89
C MET A 113 1.56 2.24 -6.04
N GLU A 114 2.81 2.37 -5.64
CA GLU A 114 3.74 1.27 -5.48
C GLU A 114 3.92 0.99 -3.98
N GLY A 115 3.74 -0.26 -3.57
CA GLY A 115 3.92 -0.69 -2.19
C GLY A 115 5.00 -1.77 -2.08
N ILE A 116 5.98 -1.55 -1.21
CA ILE A 116 6.99 -2.56 -0.86
C ILE A 116 6.52 -3.34 0.36
N ILE A 117 6.47 -4.66 0.19
CA ILE A 117 6.10 -5.64 1.22
C ILE A 117 7.38 -6.29 1.73
N SER A 118 7.48 -6.46 3.05
CA SER A 118 8.53 -7.25 3.68
C SER A 118 7.97 -8.14 4.80
N LEU A 119 8.68 -9.22 5.13
CA LEU A 119 8.37 -10.07 6.29
C LEU A 119 8.93 -9.48 7.58
N GLU A 120 8.05 -8.88 8.39
CA GLU A 120 8.33 -8.43 9.74
C GLU A 120 7.82 -9.47 10.75
N LYS A 121 8.73 -10.11 11.49
CA LYS A 121 8.39 -11.14 12.51
C LYS A 121 7.47 -12.24 11.95
N GLY A 122 7.78 -12.73 10.74
CA GLY A 122 7.00 -13.76 10.04
C GLY A 122 5.67 -13.29 9.43
N GLN A 123 5.33 -12.00 9.51
CA GLN A 123 4.13 -11.44 8.89
C GLN A 123 4.48 -10.53 7.72
N ALA A 124 3.79 -10.71 6.60
CA ALA A 124 3.89 -9.79 5.47
C ALA A 124 3.26 -8.44 5.85
N LYS A 125 4.05 -7.36 5.72
CA LYS A 125 3.62 -5.99 5.95
C LYS A 125 4.10 -5.10 4.82
N VAL A 126 3.31 -4.08 4.47
CA VAL A 126 3.80 -2.99 3.63
C VAL A 126 4.67 -2.08 4.49
N ILE A 127 5.93 -1.91 4.10
CA ILE A 127 6.93 -1.12 4.81
C ILE A 127 7.21 0.21 4.14
N GLN A 128 6.96 0.31 2.83
CA GLN A 128 7.13 1.54 2.06
C GLN A 128 6.03 1.68 1.02
N ILE A 129 5.59 2.92 0.80
CA ILE A 129 4.65 3.28 -0.27
C ILE A 129 5.17 4.49 -1.01
N GLU A 130 5.05 4.46 -2.34
CA GLU A 130 5.30 5.59 -3.21
C GLU A 130 4.08 5.87 -4.09
N GLU A 131 3.64 7.13 -4.13
CA GLU A 131 2.52 7.57 -4.96
C GLU A 131 2.93 8.58 -6.03
N TYR A 132 2.31 8.44 -7.20
CA TYR A 132 2.57 9.25 -8.40
C TYR A 132 1.25 9.62 -9.08
N THR A 133 1.09 10.87 -9.53
CA THR A 133 -0.16 11.41 -10.09
C THR A 133 -0.01 12.09 -11.44
#